data_AF-A0A091XFE1-F1
#
_entry.id   AF-A0A091XFE1-F1
#
_cell.length_a   1.000
_cell.length_b   1.000
_cell.length_c   1.000
_cell.angle_alpha   90.00
_cell.angle_beta   90.00
_cell.angle_gamma   90.00
#
_symmetry.space_group_name_H-M   'P 1'
#
loop_
_entity.id
_entity.type
_entity.pdbx_description
1 polymer ?
#
loop_
_entity_poly.entity_id
_entity_poly.type
_entity_poly.pdbx_seq_one_letter_code
_entity_poly.pdbx_strand_id
1 'polypeptide(L)' 'GAGSAPEIVPSFLRTLLEGSAEQLRSGPVAQYEVDDLTRAALTALKESIDALSPEHIKALVNLLVIPS' A
#
# COMPACT_ATOMS: atom_id res chain seq x y z
N GLY A 1 -11.29 11.13 -19.79
CA GLY A 1 -10.01 11.30 -19.08
C GLY A 1 -9.82 10.11 -18.19
N ALA A 2 -8.96 9.17 -18.60
CA ALA A 2 -8.58 8.05 -17.76
C ALA A 2 -7.33 8.49 -16.99
N GLY A 3 -7.51 8.84 -15.72
CA GLY A 3 -6.39 9.08 -14.81
C GLY A 3 -5.54 7.82 -14.77
N SER A 4 -4.27 7.98 -15.14
CA SER A 4 -3.30 6.94 -15.38
C SER A 4 -3.21 5.93 -14.22
N ALA A 5 -3.64 4.69 -14.47
CA ALA A 5 -3.40 3.52 -13.60
C ALA A 5 -1.95 3.31 -13.10
N PRO A 6 -0.88 3.76 -13.81
CA PRO A 6 0.51 3.67 -13.33
C PRO A 6 0.79 4.29 -11.96
N GLU A 7 0.01 5.27 -11.50
CA GLU A 7 0.30 5.96 -10.22
C GLU A 7 -0.38 5.32 -9.01
N ILE A 8 -1.37 4.43 -9.24
CA ILE A 8 -2.12 3.76 -8.18
C ILE A 8 -1.22 2.77 -7.44
N VAL A 9 -0.43 1.97 -8.17
CA VAL A 9 0.43 0.93 -7.58
C VAL A 9 1.55 1.52 -6.72
N PRO A 10 2.32 2.54 -7.17
CA PRO A 10 3.32 3.20 -6.32
C PRO A 10 2.69 3.85 -5.09
N SER A 11 1.54 4.51 -5.24
CA SER A 11 0.84 5.15 -4.12
C SER A 11 0.29 4.13 -3.11
N PHE A 12 -0.19 2.98 -3.60
CA PHE A 12 -0.62 1.85 -2.78
C PHE A 12 0.54 1.25 -2.00
N LEU A 13 1.65 0.92 -2.67
CA LEU A 13 2.83 0.35 -2.01
C LEU A 13 3.40 1.31 -0.97
N ARG A 14 3.42 2.62 -1.28
CA ARG A 14 3.86 3.63 -0.31
C ARG A 14 2.96 3.67 0.93
N THR A 15 1.64 3.68 0.72
CA THR A 15 0.67 3.66 1.82
C THR A 15 0.74 2.35 2.62
N LEU A 16 1.07 1.23 1.97
CA LEU A 16 1.28 -0.07 2.63
C LEU A 16 2.50 -0.06 3.55
N LEU A 17 3.60 0.57 3.12
CA LEU A 17 4.86 0.60 3.88
C LEU A 17 4.88 1.68 4.97
N GLU A 18 4.33 2.87 4.70
CA GLU A 18 4.45 4.04 5.59
C GLU A 18 3.13 4.43 6.27
N GLY A 19 1.99 3.95 5.78
CA GLY A 19 0.65 4.35 6.25
C GLY A 19 0.00 3.33 7.20
N SER A 20 -1.31 3.49 7.42
CA SER A 20 -2.15 2.56 8.20
C SER A 20 -3.07 1.70 7.33
N ALA A 21 -3.63 0.63 7.89
CA ALA A 21 -4.63 -0.20 7.21
C ALA A 21 -5.89 0.61 6.81
N GLU A 22 -6.24 1.65 7.57
CA GLU A 22 -7.33 2.57 7.21
C GLU A 22 -6.95 3.46 6.02
N GLN A 23 -5.75 4.02 6.00
CA GLN A 23 -5.26 4.84 4.89
C GLN A 23 -5.13 4.02 3.59
N LEU A 24 -4.76 2.75 3.69
CA LEU A 24 -4.80 1.82 2.57
C LEU A 24 -6.18 1.77 1.95
N ARG A 25 -7.23 1.59 2.76
CA ARG A 25 -8.63 1.45 2.31
C ARG A 25 -9.23 2.76 1.79
N SER A 26 -8.93 3.87 2.46
CA SER A 26 -9.49 5.20 2.14
C SER A 26 -8.68 6.00 1.12
N GLY A 27 -7.45 5.57 0.81
CA GLY A 27 -6.57 6.23 -0.12
C GLY A 27 -6.59 5.60 -1.52
N PRO A 28 -5.48 5.00 -1.97
CA PRO A 28 -5.26 4.65 -3.38
C PRO A 28 -6.22 3.59 -3.92
N VAL A 29 -6.79 2.75 -3.04
CA VAL A 29 -7.78 1.74 -3.44
C VAL A 29 -9.23 2.12 -3.16
N ALA A 30 -9.51 3.33 -2.67
CA ALA A 30 -10.89 3.79 -2.40
C ALA A 30 -11.78 3.85 -3.65
N GLN A 31 -11.17 3.91 -4.83
CA GLN A 31 -11.86 3.86 -6.13
C GLN A 31 -12.32 2.45 -6.53
N TYR A 32 -11.87 1.40 -5.83
CA TYR A 32 -12.26 0.03 -6.07
C TYR A 32 -13.34 -0.41 -5.09
N GLU A 33 -14.23 -1.29 -5.54
CA GLU A 33 -15.14 -2.00 -4.64
C GLU A 33 -14.33 -3.00 -3.81
N VAL A 34 -14.18 -2.71 -2.52
CA VAL A 34 -13.46 -3.55 -1.56
C VAL A 34 -14.49 -4.19 -0.64
N ASP A 35 -14.82 -5.45 -0.92
CA ASP A 35 -15.68 -6.28 -0.08
C ASP A 35 -14.99 -6.64 1.26
N ASP A 36 -15.75 -7.23 2.19
CA ASP A 36 -15.27 -7.54 3.54
C ASP A 36 -14.11 -8.56 3.55
N LEU A 37 -14.09 -9.50 2.60
CA LEU A 37 -13.00 -10.48 2.49
C LEU A 37 -11.72 -9.77 1.99
N THR A 38 -11.84 -8.94 0.96
CA THR A 38 -10.72 -8.13 0.46
C THR A 38 -10.21 -7.18 1.55
N ARG A 39 -11.11 -6.60 2.35
CA ARG A 39 -10.76 -5.74 3.48
C ARG A 39 -9.99 -6.49 4.58
N ALA A 40 -10.37 -7.72 4.88
CA ALA A 40 -9.67 -8.58 5.82
C ALA A 40 -8.27 -8.94 5.31
N ALA A 41 -8.16 -9.29 4.02
CA ALA A 41 -6.87 -9.58 3.39
C ALA A 41 -5.92 -8.37 3.41
N LEU A 42 -6.42 -7.15 3.16
CA LEU A 42 -5.62 -5.93 3.25
C LEU A 42 -5.10 -5.65 4.66
N THR A 43 -5.88 -5.96 5.70
CA THR A 43 -5.42 -5.85 7.08
C THR A 43 -4.34 -6.86 7.39
N ALA A 44 -4.55 -8.14 7.06
CA ALA A 44 -3.55 -9.18 7.30
C ALA A 44 -2.24 -8.90 6.55
N LEU A 45 -2.34 -8.36 5.33
CA LEU A 45 -1.18 -7.90 4.56
C LEU A 45 -0.46 -6.77 5.30
N LYS A 46 -1.18 -5.76 5.79
CA LYS A 46 -0.58 -4.64 6.52
C LYS A 46 0.11 -5.11 7.80
N GLU A 47 -0.53 -5.97 8.58
CA GLU A 47 0.04 -6.55 9.80
C GLU A 47 1.32 -7.35 9.49
N SER A 48 1.35 -8.07 8.37
CA SER A 48 2.55 -8.80 7.92
C SER A 48 3.70 -7.86 7.58
N ILE A 49 3.41 -6.70 6.99
CA ILE A 49 4.40 -5.66 6.70
C ILE A 49 4.86 -4.95 7.98
N ASP A 50 3.95 -4.66 8.91
CA ASP A 50 4.28 -4.03 10.19
C ASP A 50 5.10 -4.94 11.11
N ALA A 51 5.04 -6.25 10.91
CA ALA A 51 5.91 -7.21 11.60
C ALA A 51 7.36 -7.21 11.07
N LEU A 52 7.63 -6.58 9.92
CA LEU A 52 9.00 -6.45 9.40
C LEU A 52 9.83 -5.51 10.27
N SER A 53 11.13 -5.80 10.36
CA SER A 53 12.08 -4.89 11.00
C SER A 53 12.07 -3.52 10.31
N PRO A 54 12.21 -2.42 11.05
CA PRO A 54 12.21 -1.06 10.49
C PRO A 54 13.22 -0.86 9.35
N GLU A 55 14.37 -1.55 9.42
CA GLU A 55 15.41 -1.53 8.38
C GLU A 55 14.93 -2.12 7.05
N HIS A 56 14.14 -3.22 7.10
CA HIS A 56 13.56 -3.83 5.92
C HIS A 56 12.50 -2.91 5.29
N ILE A 57 11.63 -2.30 6.10
CA ILE A 57 10.62 -1.33 5.63
C ILE A 57 11.33 -0.16 4.93
N LYS A 58 12.38 0.38 5.54
CA LYS A 58 13.17 1.47 4.95
C LYS A 58 13.81 1.09 3.60
N ALA A 59 14.33 -0.14 3.48
CA ALA A 59 14.87 -0.62 2.22
C ALA A 59 13.80 -0.72 1.11
N LEU A 60 12.59 -1.18 1.46
CA LEU A 60 11.45 -1.25 0.54
C LEU A 60 10.96 0.14 0.12
N VAL A 61 10.91 1.11 1.05
CA VAL A 61 10.56 2.51 0.73
C VAL A 61 11.58 3.10 -0.24
N ASN A 62 12.88 2.86 0.00
CA ASN A 62 13.93 3.33 -0.90
C ASN A 62 13.78 2.73 -2.31
N LEU A 63 13.38 1.47 -2.44
CA LEU A 63 13.13 0.84 -3.74
C LEU A 63 12.05 1.59 -4.55
N LEU A 64 11.03 2.15 -3.88
CA LEU A 64 9.95 2.89 -4.56
C LEU A 64 10.38 4.27 -5.09
N VAL A 65 11.50 4.83 -4.60
CA VAL A 65 12.02 6.15 -5.01
C VAL A 65 13.27 6.07 -5.87
N ILE A 66 13.88 4.88 -6.05
CA ILE A 66 15.03 4.72 -6.95
C ILE A 66 14.50 4.62 -8.38
N PRO A 67 14.69 5.66 -9.23
CA PRO A 67 14.43 5.51 -10.65
C PRO A 67 15.39 4.46 -11.23
N SER A 68 14.86 3.58 -12.07
CA SER A 68 15.67 2.69 -12.93
C SER A 68 16.38 3.47 -14.01
#